data_AF-A0A953EC90-F1
#
_entry.id   AF-A0A953EC90-F1
#
_cell.length_a   1.000
_cell.length_b   1.000
_cell.length_c   1.000
_cell.angle_alpha   90.00
_cell.angle_beta   90.00
_cell.angle_gamma   90.00
#
_symmetry.space_group_name_H-M   'P 1'
#
loop_
_entity.id
_entity.type
_entity.pdbx_description
1 polymer ?
#
loop_
_entity_poly.entity_id
_entity_poly.type
_entity_poly.pdbx_seq_one_letter_code
_entity_poly.pdbx_strand_id
1 'polypeptide(L)'
;MRRPPPRPPGVTARTSISPASAAWAIGSLICPGGLLVFHLPPRKIGGEVPAGTAIAGPRHPPSWPRTARSGQAAGKAGWPWAGASEYDAAVNLLAPPRARLTIEVVFDLVCPWCFLGIRRLRRMLRSRPDMAADLIWRPFLLNPDLAPQGVPRQEYLVRKFGGEERARRLHGTIAELGRAEGIDFRFDRIRRVPHSLDAHRLVRWATRFGAADAVIEALFEAYFTEGADIGDPGVLAMIAGRQGLDAIAARRFLATVAEVEAVHSDNLRAHRLGINGVPCFVIAGRHAIAGAQEPEVLERLLDVALVDG
;
A
#
# COMPACT_ATOMS: atom_id res chain seq x y z
N MET A 1 42.08 -45.60 39.62
CA MET A 1 41.64 -44.24 39.24
C MET A 1 41.33 -44.25 37.75
N ARG A 2 40.07 -44.00 37.34
CA ARG A 2 39.58 -44.15 35.96
C ARG A 2 39.80 -42.85 35.17
N ARG A 3 40.28 -42.95 33.93
CA ARG A 3 40.43 -41.81 32.98
C ARG A 3 39.06 -41.35 32.47
N PRO A 4 38.87 -40.03 32.22
CA PRO A 4 37.62 -39.51 31.66
C PRO A 4 37.51 -39.75 30.14
N PRO A 5 36.29 -39.79 29.57
CA PRO A 5 36.07 -40.00 28.15
C PRO A 5 36.37 -38.75 27.30
N PRO A 6 36.64 -38.91 25.98
CA PRO A 6 36.96 -37.81 25.08
C PRO A 6 35.72 -37.00 24.65
N ARG A 7 35.90 -35.70 24.43
CA ARG A 7 34.87 -34.77 23.92
C ARG A 7 34.66 -34.93 22.40
N PRO A 8 33.44 -34.70 21.89
CA PRO A 8 33.16 -34.71 20.46
C PRO A 8 33.70 -33.44 19.75
N PRO A 9 33.99 -33.51 18.43
CA PRO A 9 34.54 -32.39 17.68
C PRO A 9 33.47 -31.34 17.35
N GLY A 10 33.71 -30.10 17.74
CA GLY A 10 32.93 -28.94 17.32
C GLY A 10 33.35 -28.48 15.94
N VAL A 11 32.45 -28.60 14.96
CA VAL A 11 32.59 -27.97 13.64
C VAL A 11 32.04 -26.55 13.70
N THR A 12 32.82 -25.69 13.06
CA THR A 12 32.77 -24.25 12.88
C THR A 12 31.53 -23.71 12.17
N ALA A 13 31.07 -22.52 12.58
CA ALA A 13 30.76 -21.40 11.66
C ALA A 13 30.48 -20.14 12.48
N ARG A 14 31.46 -19.22 12.55
CA ARG A 14 31.18 -17.83 12.88
C ARG A 14 30.71 -17.15 11.60
N THR A 15 29.41 -16.99 11.43
CA THR A 15 28.87 -15.96 10.54
C THR A 15 28.75 -14.68 11.36
N SER A 16 29.77 -13.83 11.24
CA SER A 16 29.68 -12.43 11.68
C SER A 16 28.68 -11.71 10.78
N ILE A 17 27.51 -11.38 11.32
CA ILE A 17 26.59 -10.43 10.70
C ILE A 17 26.87 -9.06 11.32
N SER A 18 27.13 -8.09 10.44
CA SER A 18 27.42 -6.69 10.75
C SER A 18 26.30 -6.05 11.60
N PRO A 19 26.62 -5.24 12.63
CA PRO A 19 25.63 -4.65 13.54
C PRO A 19 24.83 -3.46 12.95
N ALA A 20 24.88 -3.22 11.64
CA ALA A 20 24.32 -2.01 11.03
C ALA A 20 22.77 -1.97 10.92
N SER A 21 22.05 -3.06 11.22
CA SER A 21 20.59 -3.14 11.01
C SER A 21 19.74 -2.92 12.28
N ALA A 22 20.36 -2.71 13.45
CA ALA A 22 19.65 -2.76 14.75
C ALA A 22 19.42 -1.40 15.45
N ALA A 23 19.79 -0.27 14.84
CA ALA A 23 19.82 1.01 15.56
C ALA A 23 18.80 2.09 15.13
N TRP A 24 17.98 1.89 14.09
CA TRP A 24 17.23 3.01 13.50
C TRP A 24 15.71 2.78 13.48
N ALA A 25 15.17 2.53 14.67
CA ALA A 25 13.73 2.69 14.97
C ALA A 25 13.51 3.22 16.40
N ILE A 26 14.48 3.95 16.93
CA ILE A 26 14.38 4.65 18.22
C ILE A 26 14.64 6.13 17.93
N GLY A 27 13.58 6.94 18.02
CA GLY A 27 13.69 8.39 18.05
C GLY A 27 13.33 9.10 16.74
N SER A 28 12.09 8.96 16.26
CA SER A 28 11.41 10.19 15.84
C SER A 28 11.24 11.00 17.10
N LEU A 29 12.19 11.91 17.37
CA LEU A 29 11.94 13.00 18.28
C LEU A 29 10.62 13.64 17.84
N ILE A 30 9.71 13.71 18.79
CA ILE A 30 8.70 14.75 18.80
C ILE A 30 9.49 16.05 18.73
N CYS A 31 9.63 16.62 17.53
CA CYS A 31 10.00 18.01 17.36
C CYS A 31 8.69 18.79 17.55
N PRO A 32 8.49 19.51 18.66
CA PRO A 32 7.42 20.50 18.71
C PRO A 32 7.81 21.59 17.69
N GLY A 33 7.16 21.58 16.52
CA GLY A 33 7.26 22.67 15.53
C GLY A 33 8.23 22.50 14.34
N GLY A 34 8.78 21.31 14.08
CA GLY A 34 9.70 21.09 12.94
C GLY A 34 9.05 20.31 11.78
N LEU A 35 8.49 21.02 10.80
CA LEU A 35 7.98 20.43 9.56
C LEU A 35 9.16 20.01 8.67
N LEU A 36 9.42 18.70 8.51
CA LEU A 36 10.43 18.21 7.56
C LEU A 36 9.79 18.06 6.18
N VAL A 37 9.66 19.19 5.47
CA VAL A 37 9.41 19.21 4.02
C VAL A 37 10.76 19.16 3.33
N PHE A 38 10.92 18.22 2.40
CA PHE A 38 12.11 18.16 1.57
C PHE A 38 11.74 18.39 0.11
N HIS A 39 12.60 19.13 -0.59
CA HIS A 39 12.51 19.32 -2.03
C HIS A 39 13.29 18.19 -2.71
N LEU A 40 12.63 17.45 -3.59
CA LEU A 40 13.32 16.45 -4.41
C LEU A 40 14.14 17.16 -5.50
N PRO A 41 15.36 16.69 -5.83
CA PRO A 41 16.14 17.25 -6.93
C PRO A 41 15.40 17.07 -8.27
N PRO A 42 15.55 18.01 -9.23
CA PRO A 42 14.87 17.94 -10.52
C PRO A 42 15.25 16.68 -11.31
N ARG A 43 14.27 16.02 -11.94
CA ARG A 43 14.49 14.85 -12.81
C ARG A 43 15.36 15.24 -14.01
N LYS A 44 16.51 14.57 -14.20
CA LYS A 44 17.19 14.52 -15.51
C LYS A 44 16.49 13.47 -16.37
N ILE A 45 15.76 13.91 -17.39
CA ILE A 45 15.21 13.03 -18.43
C ILE A 45 16.22 13.01 -19.57
N GLY A 46 16.94 11.90 -19.73
CA GLY A 46 17.94 11.73 -20.77
C GLY A 46 18.46 10.29 -20.78
N GLY A 47 17.79 9.45 -21.57
CA GLY A 47 18.19 8.06 -21.82
C GLY A 47 17.52 7.60 -23.10
N GLU A 48 18.31 7.53 -24.17
CA GLU A 48 17.91 7.12 -25.52
C GLU A 48 17.33 5.71 -25.53
N VAL A 49 16.24 5.52 -26.28
CA VAL A 49 15.66 4.22 -26.62
C VAL A 49 16.26 3.77 -27.95
N PRO A 50 16.95 2.63 -28.05
CA PRO A 50 17.44 2.16 -29.33
C PRO A 50 16.28 1.60 -30.18
N ALA A 51 16.27 2.01 -31.44
CA ALA A 51 15.29 1.60 -32.45
C ALA A 51 15.36 0.09 -32.73
N GLY A 52 14.21 -0.58 -32.66
CA GLY A 52 14.05 -2.01 -32.96
C GLY A 52 12.86 -2.24 -33.90
N THR A 53 13.21 -2.41 -35.18
CA THR A 53 12.60 -3.18 -36.27
C THR A 53 11.07 -3.47 -36.28
N ALA A 54 10.42 -2.94 -37.32
CA ALA A 54 9.04 -3.22 -37.70
C ALA A 54 8.81 -4.68 -38.15
N ILE A 55 7.70 -5.29 -37.73
CA ILE A 55 7.13 -6.50 -38.33
C ILE A 55 5.61 -6.33 -38.46
N ALA A 56 5.11 -6.66 -39.65
CA ALA A 56 3.75 -6.48 -40.14
C ALA A 56 2.67 -7.28 -39.36
N GLY A 57 1.47 -6.69 -39.25
CA GLY A 57 0.30 -7.34 -38.65
C GLY A 57 -0.49 -8.25 -39.61
N PRO A 58 -1.52 -8.93 -39.09
CA PRO A 58 -2.77 -9.03 -39.86
C PRO A 58 -4.07 -8.84 -39.05
N ARG A 59 -4.95 -8.03 -39.63
CA ARG A 59 -6.38 -8.26 -39.98
C ARG A 59 -7.33 -8.94 -38.96
N HIS A 60 -8.32 -8.13 -38.56
CA HIS A 60 -9.74 -8.38 -38.22
C HIS A 60 -10.13 -9.32 -37.03
N PRO A 61 -11.08 -8.89 -36.17
CA PRO A 61 -11.68 -9.73 -35.12
C PRO A 61 -12.87 -10.56 -35.66
N PRO A 62 -13.17 -11.73 -35.07
CA PRO A 62 -14.33 -12.53 -35.47
C PRO A 62 -15.64 -11.94 -34.93
N SER A 63 -16.65 -11.95 -35.80
CA SER A 63 -18.05 -11.57 -35.56
C SER A 63 -18.80 -12.62 -34.75
N TRP A 64 -19.51 -12.20 -33.70
CA TRP A 64 -20.48 -13.03 -32.99
C TRP A 64 -21.86 -12.97 -33.66
N PRO A 65 -22.59 -14.10 -33.82
CA PRO A 65 -23.92 -14.07 -34.41
C PRO A 65 -24.98 -13.58 -33.41
N ARG A 66 -25.84 -12.67 -33.87
CA ARG A 66 -27.13 -12.35 -33.23
C ARG A 66 -28.08 -13.52 -33.44
N THR A 67 -28.60 -14.08 -32.35
CA THR A 67 -29.85 -14.87 -32.39
C THR A 67 -30.95 -14.15 -31.63
N ALA A 68 -32.13 -14.22 -32.23
CA ALA A 68 -33.33 -13.45 -31.95
C ALA A 68 -34.02 -13.82 -30.62
N ARG A 69 -34.88 -12.89 -30.17
CA ARG A 69 -35.82 -13.01 -29.06
C ARG A 69 -36.92 -14.03 -29.37
N SER A 70 -37.33 -14.78 -28.35
CA SER A 70 -38.74 -15.16 -28.14
C SER A 70 -38.93 -15.71 -26.71
N GLY A 71 -39.95 -15.24 -25.99
CA GLY A 71 -40.48 -15.92 -24.80
C GLY A 71 -40.61 -15.06 -23.54
N GLN A 72 -41.76 -14.42 -23.39
CA GLN A 72 -42.24 -13.74 -22.18
C GLN A 72 -42.83 -14.71 -21.14
N ALA A 73 -43.01 -14.17 -19.93
CA ALA A 73 -43.91 -14.52 -18.82
C ALA A 73 -43.26 -15.36 -17.69
N ALA A 74 -43.44 -15.07 -16.40
CA ALA A 74 -44.00 -13.94 -15.65
C ALA A 74 -43.58 -14.14 -14.17
N GLY A 75 -43.39 -13.07 -13.39
CA GLY A 75 -43.17 -13.15 -11.95
C GLY A 75 -42.77 -11.81 -11.34
N LYS A 76 -43.78 -11.01 -10.99
CA LYS A 76 -43.66 -9.65 -10.44
C LYS A 76 -43.19 -9.70 -8.98
N ALA A 77 -42.17 -8.90 -8.66
CA ALA A 77 -42.05 -8.24 -7.36
C ALA A 77 -41.43 -6.86 -7.61
N GLY A 78 -42.27 -5.82 -7.51
CA GLY A 78 -41.93 -4.46 -7.87
C GLY A 78 -41.14 -3.71 -6.78
N TRP A 79 -40.25 -2.84 -7.23
CA TRP A 79 -39.79 -1.66 -6.50
C TRP A 79 -40.08 -0.45 -7.40
N PRO A 80 -40.82 0.58 -6.93
CA PRO A 80 -40.96 1.84 -7.66
C PRO A 80 -39.66 2.64 -7.42
N TRP A 81 -39.06 3.42 -8.32
CA TRP A 81 -39.59 4.33 -9.32
C TRP A 81 -38.75 4.26 -10.59
N ALA A 82 -39.44 4.37 -11.72
CA ALA A 82 -38.85 4.56 -13.04
C ALA A 82 -38.27 5.97 -13.20
N GLY A 83 -37.17 6.07 -13.96
CA GLY A 83 -36.84 7.31 -14.68
C GLY A 83 -35.53 8.00 -14.30
N ALA A 84 -34.40 7.29 -14.26
CA ALA A 84 -33.13 7.96 -14.56
C ALA A 84 -33.09 8.17 -16.08
N SER A 85 -33.59 9.33 -16.50
CA SER A 85 -33.49 9.84 -17.86
C SER A 85 -32.03 9.81 -18.31
N GLU A 86 -31.80 9.52 -19.59
CA GLU A 86 -30.53 9.53 -20.31
C GLU A 86 -29.85 10.94 -20.34
N TYR A 87 -30.30 11.87 -19.49
CA TYR A 87 -29.93 13.28 -19.41
C TYR A 87 -29.17 13.67 -18.12
N ASP A 88 -28.86 12.75 -17.19
CA ASP A 88 -28.12 13.08 -15.96
C ASP A 88 -26.57 13.11 -16.14
N ALA A 89 -26.07 12.87 -17.36
CA ALA A 89 -24.66 13.03 -17.70
C ALA A 89 -24.34 14.39 -18.33
N ALA A 90 -24.99 15.46 -17.87
CA ALA A 90 -24.56 16.81 -18.21
C ALA A 90 -23.22 17.08 -17.52
N VAL A 91 -22.13 16.92 -18.28
CA VAL A 91 -20.83 17.50 -17.93
C VAL A 91 -21.07 18.99 -17.74
N ASN A 92 -21.06 19.46 -16.49
CA ASN A 92 -21.23 20.87 -16.19
C ASN A 92 -20.04 21.63 -16.76
N LEU A 93 -20.16 22.10 -18.01
CA LEU A 93 -19.13 22.82 -18.76
C LEU A 93 -18.71 24.14 -18.07
N LEU A 94 -19.49 24.58 -17.07
CA LEU A 94 -19.27 25.79 -16.29
C LEU A 94 -18.60 25.53 -14.94
N ALA A 95 -18.39 24.26 -14.55
CA ALA A 95 -17.56 23.97 -13.40
C ALA A 95 -16.10 24.28 -13.77
N PRO A 96 -15.40 25.15 -13.02
CA PRO A 96 -13.98 25.39 -13.28
C PRO A 96 -13.23 24.04 -13.25
N PRO A 97 -12.23 23.84 -14.13
CA PRO A 97 -11.48 22.59 -14.18
C PRO A 97 -10.88 22.33 -12.79
N ARG A 98 -11.22 21.17 -12.21
CA ARG A 98 -10.65 20.76 -10.92
C ARG A 98 -9.14 20.72 -11.07
N ALA A 99 -8.43 21.38 -10.17
CA ALA A 99 -6.98 21.29 -10.16
C ALA A 99 -6.60 19.82 -9.94
N ARG A 100 -5.73 19.27 -10.79
CA ARG A 100 -5.40 17.84 -10.79
C ARG A 100 -3.97 17.64 -10.33
N LEU A 101 -3.79 16.91 -9.22
CA LEU A 101 -2.49 16.64 -8.65
C LEU A 101 -2.18 15.15 -8.63
N THR A 102 -0.96 14.79 -9.01
CA THR A 102 -0.44 13.45 -8.76
C THR A 102 0.18 13.39 -7.36
N ILE A 103 -0.23 12.39 -6.57
CA ILE A 103 0.32 12.11 -5.25
C ILE A 103 0.87 10.69 -5.24
N GLU A 104 2.20 10.53 -5.21
CA GLU A 104 2.79 9.23 -4.94
C GLU A 104 2.74 8.96 -3.43
N VAL A 105 2.12 7.84 -3.05
CA VAL A 105 2.03 7.39 -1.67
C VAL A 105 2.99 6.22 -1.49
N VAL A 106 4.11 6.47 -0.80
CA VAL A 106 5.08 5.44 -0.43
C VAL A 106 4.67 4.84 0.91
N PHE A 107 4.37 3.55 0.94
CA PHE A 107 3.73 2.90 2.09
C PHE A 107 4.08 1.43 2.23
N ASP A 108 3.84 0.89 3.42
CA ASP A 108 3.88 -0.54 3.69
C ASP A 108 2.60 -0.98 4.40
N LEU A 109 2.07 -2.15 4.05
CA LEU A 109 0.83 -2.70 4.57
C LEU A 109 0.96 -3.24 6.00
N VAL A 110 2.19 -3.49 6.46
CA VAL A 110 2.49 -3.86 7.86
C VAL A 110 2.85 -2.66 8.74
N CYS A 111 2.73 -1.42 8.22
CA CYS A 111 2.97 -0.20 8.98
C CYS A 111 1.67 0.42 9.50
N PRO A 112 1.45 0.49 10.83
CA PRO A 112 0.21 1.07 11.35
C PRO A 112 0.11 2.58 11.07
N TRP A 113 1.24 3.29 11.02
CA TRP A 113 1.27 4.70 10.64
C TRP A 113 0.86 4.93 9.19
N CYS A 114 1.11 3.96 8.28
CA CYS A 114 0.63 4.06 6.90
C CYS A 114 -0.89 4.01 6.85
N PHE A 115 -1.51 3.12 7.62
CA PHE A 115 -2.97 3.05 7.70
C PHE A 115 -3.58 4.38 8.18
N LEU A 116 -3.06 4.91 9.29
CA LEU A 116 -3.49 6.20 9.82
C LEU A 116 -3.31 7.34 8.81
N GLY A 117 -2.10 7.46 8.24
CA GLY A 117 -1.77 8.55 7.32
C GLY A 117 -2.57 8.49 6.02
N ILE A 118 -2.83 7.30 5.48
CA ILE A 118 -3.65 7.13 4.28
C ILE A 118 -5.11 7.49 4.55
N ARG A 119 -5.66 7.13 5.72
CA ARG A 119 -7.00 7.60 6.11
C ARG A 119 -7.09 9.11 6.26
N ARG A 120 -6.09 9.74 6.87
CA ARG A 120 -5.99 11.21 6.98
C ARG A 120 -5.93 11.89 5.62
N LEU A 121 -5.07 11.39 4.71
CA LEU A 121 -5.00 11.87 3.33
C LEU A 121 -6.36 11.76 2.64
N ARG A 122 -7.02 10.60 2.72
CA ARG A 122 -8.34 10.37 2.11
C ARG A 122 -9.42 11.26 2.71
N ARG A 123 -9.40 11.48 4.03
CA ARG A 123 -10.34 12.38 4.72
C ARG A 123 -10.21 13.81 4.21
N MET A 124 -8.98 14.31 4.11
CA MET A 124 -8.68 15.63 3.58
C MET A 124 -9.07 15.75 2.09
N LEU A 125 -8.76 14.75 1.26
CA LEU A 125 -9.15 14.79 -0.16
C LEU A 125 -10.68 14.82 -0.34
N ARG A 126 -11.44 14.16 0.54
CA ARG A 126 -12.91 14.25 0.53
C ARG A 126 -13.43 15.64 0.92
N SER A 127 -12.70 16.40 1.74
CA SER A 127 -13.08 17.78 2.08
C SER A 127 -12.69 18.81 1.02
N ARG A 128 -11.98 18.41 -0.04
CA ARG A 128 -11.52 19.28 -1.13
C ARG A 128 -12.11 18.88 -2.50
N PRO A 129 -13.44 19.07 -2.72
CA PRO A 129 -14.09 18.72 -3.99
C PRO A 129 -13.67 19.61 -5.17
N ASP A 130 -12.96 20.71 -4.89
CA ASP A 130 -12.34 21.63 -5.84
C ASP A 130 -11.12 21.03 -6.55
N MET A 131 -10.52 19.96 -6.01
CA MET A 131 -9.37 19.28 -6.59
C MET A 131 -9.64 17.81 -6.92
N ALA A 132 -8.85 17.27 -7.85
CA ALA A 132 -8.76 15.85 -8.13
C ALA A 132 -7.34 15.37 -7.82
N ALA A 133 -7.22 14.26 -7.10
CA ALA A 133 -5.93 13.65 -6.79
C ALA A 133 -5.80 12.29 -7.49
N ASP A 134 -4.75 12.15 -8.30
CA ASP A 134 -4.34 10.87 -8.86
C ASP A 134 -3.35 10.21 -7.90
N LEU A 135 -3.82 9.23 -7.14
CA LEU A 135 -2.99 8.50 -6.20
C LEU A 135 -2.17 7.43 -6.93
N ILE A 136 -0.85 7.47 -6.72
CA ILE A 136 0.08 6.45 -7.21
C ILE A 136 0.65 5.70 -6.02
N TRP A 137 0.26 4.44 -5.89
CA TRP A 137 0.68 3.56 -4.80
C TRP A 137 2.09 3.02 -5.04
N ARG A 138 3.02 3.37 -4.14
CA ARG A 138 4.43 2.98 -4.22
C ARG A 138 4.79 2.03 -3.08
N PRO A 139 5.10 0.76 -3.39
CA PRO A 139 5.51 -0.21 -2.40
C PRO A 139 6.77 0.23 -1.65
N PHE A 140 6.74 0.05 -0.34
CA PHE A 140 7.91 0.08 0.54
C PHE A 140 7.88 -1.17 1.41
N LEU A 141 9.03 -1.83 1.55
CA LEU A 141 9.20 -3.00 2.39
C LEU A 141 9.96 -2.58 3.65
N LEU A 142 9.26 -2.43 4.77
CA LEU A 142 9.89 -2.11 6.06
C LEU A 142 10.81 -3.23 6.56
N ASN A 143 10.52 -4.46 6.18
CA ASN A 143 11.28 -5.64 6.60
C ASN A 143 11.58 -6.53 5.37
N PRO A 144 12.44 -6.07 4.43
CA PRO A 144 12.71 -6.78 3.18
C PRO A 144 13.45 -8.10 3.40
N ASP A 145 14.10 -8.27 4.56
CA ASP A 145 14.86 -9.46 4.92
C ASP A 145 14.02 -10.50 5.70
N LEU A 146 12.72 -10.25 5.93
CA LEU A 146 11.87 -11.26 6.55
C LEU A 146 11.74 -12.46 5.62
N ALA A 147 11.72 -13.65 6.21
CA ALA A 147 11.41 -14.86 5.45
C ALA A 147 9.99 -14.76 4.84
N PRO A 148 9.71 -15.42 3.70
CA PRO A 148 8.41 -15.34 3.04
C PRO A 148 7.21 -15.64 3.94
N GLN A 149 7.36 -16.62 4.84
CA GLN A 149 6.35 -17.01 5.84
C GLN A 149 6.20 -16.05 7.03
N GLY A 150 6.92 -14.92 7.02
CA GLY A 150 6.99 -13.97 8.12
C GLY A 150 7.56 -14.57 9.41
N VAL A 151 7.33 -13.88 10.53
CA VAL A 151 7.79 -14.30 11.86
C VAL A 151 6.67 -14.18 12.89
N PRO A 152 6.69 -15.01 13.95
CA PRO A 152 5.81 -14.82 15.10
C PRO A 152 5.91 -13.37 15.62
N ARG A 153 4.77 -12.75 15.89
CA ARG A 153 4.76 -11.33 16.26
C ARG A 153 5.53 -11.07 17.54
N GLN A 154 5.45 -11.96 18.53
CA GLN A 154 6.17 -11.80 19.78
C GLN A 154 7.69 -11.69 19.57
N GLU A 155 8.25 -12.57 18.74
CA GLU A 155 9.66 -12.55 18.36
C GLU A 155 10.04 -11.24 17.67
N TYR A 156 9.18 -10.76 16.76
CA TYR A 156 9.38 -9.47 16.10
C TYR A 156 9.38 -8.30 17.08
N LEU A 157 8.44 -8.25 18.02
CA LEU A 157 8.35 -7.15 19.00
C LEU A 157 9.55 -7.14 19.95
N VAL A 158 10.03 -8.31 20.37
CA VAL A 158 11.25 -8.42 21.19
C VAL A 158 12.45 -7.89 20.41
N ARG A 159 12.65 -8.34 19.16
CA ARG A 159 13.78 -7.89 18.32
C ARG A 159 13.74 -6.40 18.01
N LYS A 160 12.56 -5.87 17.65
CA LYS A 160 12.42 -4.49 17.17
C LYS A 160 12.30 -3.46 18.28
N PHE A 161 11.55 -3.77 19.34
CA PHE A 161 11.20 -2.82 20.38
C PHE A 161 11.81 -3.15 21.74
N GLY A 162 12.60 -4.23 21.85
CA GLY A 162 13.20 -4.66 23.11
C GLY A 162 12.20 -5.28 24.09
N GLY A 163 10.99 -5.64 23.63
CA GLY A 163 9.98 -6.32 24.44
C GLY A 163 8.54 -5.89 24.13
N GLU A 164 7.61 -6.73 24.57
CA GLU A 164 6.18 -6.54 24.31
C GLU A 164 5.61 -5.31 25.02
N GLU A 165 6.05 -5.03 26.25
CA GLU A 165 5.56 -3.90 27.04
C GLU A 165 5.93 -2.56 26.39
N ARG A 166 7.17 -2.43 25.90
CA ARG A 166 7.61 -1.22 25.17
C ARG A 166 6.87 -1.07 23.85
N ALA A 167 6.66 -2.16 23.11
CA ALA A 167 5.83 -2.15 21.92
C ALA A 167 4.39 -1.72 22.23
N ARG A 168 3.79 -2.22 23.32
CA ARG A 168 2.42 -1.87 23.73
C ARG A 168 2.28 -0.39 24.04
N ARG A 169 3.26 0.22 24.71
CA ARG A 169 3.27 1.68 24.95
C ARG A 169 3.31 2.49 23.65
N LEU A 170 4.22 2.13 22.73
CA LEU A 170 4.33 2.80 21.42
C LEU A 170 3.06 2.63 20.58
N HIS A 171 2.45 1.44 20.64
CA HIS A 171 1.19 1.16 19.98
C HIS A 171 -0.01 1.86 20.62
N GLY A 172 0.03 2.18 21.91
CA GLY A 172 -1.05 2.88 22.61
C GLY A 172 -1.34 4.26 22.02
N THR A 173 -0.30 5.04 21.74
CA THR A 173 -0.45 6.38 21.12
C THR A 173 -1.10 6.30 19.75
N ILE A 174 -0.67 5.38 18.89
CA ILE A 174 -1.29 5.25 17.56
C ILE A 174 -2.70 4.65 17.63
N ALA A 175 -2.99 3.78 18.59
CA ALA A 175 -4.35 3.28 18.80
C ALA A 175 -5.32 4.42 19.18
N GLU A 176 -4.85 5.37 20.00
CA GLU A 176 -5.62 6.57 20.32
C GLU A 176 -5.85 7.48 19.11
N LEU A 177 -4.80 7.79 18.35
CA LEU A 177 -4.93 8.58 17.13
C LEU A 177 -5.80 7.88 16.08
N GLY A 178 -5.70 6.56 15.97
CA GLY A 178 -6.50 5.72 15.09
C GLY A 178 -7.99 5.85 15.33
N ARG A 179 -8.42 5.90 16.60
CA ARG A 179 -9.85 6.05 16.96
C ARG A 179 -10.46 7.31 16.37
N ALA A 180 -9.72 8.42 16.32
CA ALA A 180 -10.19 9.67 15.71
C ALA A 180 -10.41 9.54 14.18
N GLU A 181 -9.71 8.61 13.53
CA GLU A 181 -9.87 8.27 12.10
C GLU A 181 -10.70 6.99 11.88
N GLY A 182 -11.46 6.56 12.91
CA GLY A 182 -12.32 5.38 12.86
C GLY A 182 -11.57 4.04 12.78
N ILE A 183 -10.29 4.00 13.15
CA ILE A 183 -9.47 2.78 13.16
C ILE A 183 -9.48 2.18 14.57
N ASP A 184 -10.08 1.00 14.72
CA ASP A 184 -9.97 0.21 15.95
C ASP A 184 -8.77 -0.74 15.85
N PHE A 185 -7.58 -0.25 16.20
CA PHE A 185 -6.36 -1.06 16.15
C PHE A 185 -6.42 -2.23 17.15
N ARG A 186 -6.57 -3.44 16.63
CA ARG A 186 -6.57 -4.72 17.37
C ARG A 186 -5.24 -5.42 17.30
N PHE A 187 -4.22 -4.70 17.75
CA PHE A 187 -2.86 -5.20 17.85
C PHE A 187 -2.81 -6.55 18.59
N ASP A 188 -3.61 -6.76 19.63
CA ASP A 188 -3.71 -8.02 20.37
C ASP A 188 -4.07 -9.25 19.52
N ARG A 189 -4.79 -9.05 18.41
CA ARG A 189 -5.21 -10.14 17.51
C ARG A 189 -4.12 -10.61 16.56
N ILE A 190 -3.16 -9.74 16.25
CA ILE A 190 -2.10 -10.04 15.28
C ILE A 190 -1.17 -11.10 15.87
N ARG A 191 -1.06 -12.25 15.19
CA ARG A 191 -0.19 -13.37 15.64
C ARG A 191 1.15 -13.42 14.91
N ARG A 192 1.22 -12.84 13.71
CA ARG A 192 2.36 -12.93 12.80
C ARG A 192 2.64 -11.58 12.16
N VAL A 193 3.91 -11.27 11.94
CA VAL A 193 4.33 -10.16 11.09
C VAL A 193 4.71 -10.77 9.74
N PRO A 194 3.88 -10.59 8.69
CA PRO A 194 4.12 -11.19 7.39
C PRO A 194 5.19 -10.44 6.61
N HIS A 195 5.74 -11.11 5.59
CA HIS A 195 6.44 -10.43 4.52
C HIS A 195 5.40 -9.78 3.57
N SER A 196 5.42 -8.46 3.41
CA SER A 196 4.36 -7.72 2.72
C SER A 196 4.44 -7.71 1.19
N LEU A 197 5.42 -8.39 0.60
CA LEU A 197 5.62 -8.44 -0.86
C LEU A 197 4.37 -8.88 -1.62
N ASP A 198 3.74 -9.98 -1.24
CA ASP A 198 2.57 -10.50 -1.95
C ASP A 198 1.36 -9.60 -1.79
N ALA A 199 1.22 -8.95 -0.63
CA ALA A 199 0.19 -7.95 -0.42
C ALA A 199 0.40 -6.72 -1.33
N HIS A 200 1.64 -6.24 -1.49
CA HIS A 200 1.98 -5.18 -2.45
C HIS A 200 1.76 -5.61 -3.90
N ARG A 201 2.12 -6.84 -4.25
CA ARG A 201 1.86 -7.41 -5.59
C ARG A 201 0.36 -7.44 -5.88
N LEU A 202 -0.46 -7.82 -4.90
CA LEU A 202 -1.92 -7.79 -5.04
C LEU A 202 -2.43 -6.37 -5.29
N VAL A 203 -1.95 -5.37 -4.54
CA VAL A 203 -2.33 -3.96 -4.76
C VAL A 203 -2.01 -3.52 -6.19
N ARG A 204 -0.80 -3.82 -6.68
CA ARG A 204 -0.40 -3.47 -8.05
C ARG A 204 -1.25 -4.16 -9.12
N TRP A 205 -1.61 -5.42 -8.89
CA TRP A 205 -2.53 -6.14 -9.75
C TRP A 205 -3.93 -5.50 -9.72
N ALA A 206 -4.44 -5.13 -8.55
CA ALA A 206 -5.73 -4.47 -8.35
C ALA A 206 -5.80 -3.08 -9.00
N THR A 207 -4.68 -2.35 -9.12
CA THR A 207 -4.60 -1.06 -9.84
C THR A 207 -5.08 -1.18 -11.29
N ARG A 208 -4.83 -2.32 -11.95
CA ARG A 208 -5.25 -2.56 -13.35
C ARG A 208 -6.77 -2.60 -13.52
N PHE A 209 -7.50 -2.79 -12.42
CA PHE A 209 -8.95 -2.85 -12.37
C PHE A 209 -9.57 -1.65 -11.65
N GLY A 210 -8.77 -0.63 -11.30
CA GLY A 210 -9.24 0.53 -10.53
C GLY A 210 -9.61 0.22 -9.07
N ALA A 211 -9.20 -0.93 -8.54
CA ALA A 211 -9.60 -1.42 -7.22
C ALA A 211 -8.50 -1.28 -6.14
N ALA A 212 -7.35 -0.68 -6.47
CA ALA A 212 -6.22 -0.56 -5.55
C ALA A 212 -6.60 0.09 -4.22
N ASP A 213 -7.36 1.17 -4.26
CA ASP A 213 -7.77 1.91 -3.07
C ASP A 213 -8.58 1.07 -2.08
N ALA A 214 -9.59 0.35 -2.60
CA ALA A 214 -10.44 -0.53 -1.82
C ALA A 214 -9.65 -1.73 -1.28
N VAL A 215 -8.75 -2.31 -2.09
CA VAL A 215 -7.90 -3.42 -1.67
C VAL A 215 -6.91 -2.99 -0.57
N ILE A 216 -6.29 -1.82 -0.67
CA ILE A 216 -5.39 -1.28 0.36
C ILE A 216 -6.13 -1.10 1.68
N GLU A 217 -7.32 -0.47 1.66
CA GLU A 217 -8.14 -0.30 2.86
C GLU A 217 -8.49 -1.65 3.49
N ALA A 218 -8.91 -2.61 2.68
CA ALA A 218 -9.28 -3.94 3.15
C ALA A 218 -8.11 -4.74 3.72
N LEU A 219 -6.90 -4.60 3.14
CA LEU A 219 -5.69 -5.23 3.65
C LEU A 219 -5.29 -4.64 4.99
N PHE A 220 -5.40 -3.32 5.15
CA PHE A 220 -5.15 -2.67 6.44
C PHE A 220 -6.15 -3.08 7.51
N GLU A 221 -7.45 -3.10 7.20
CA GLU A 221 -8.48 -3.60 8.11
C GLU A 221 -8.22 -5.07 8.49
N ALA A 222 -8.07 -5.95 7.50
CA ALA A 222 -7.81 -7.36 7.73
C ALA A 222 -6.59 -7.58 8.66
N TYR A 223 -5.49 -6.85 8.44
CA TYR A 223 -4.30 -7.01 9.27
C TYR A 223 -4.42 -6.35 10.65
N PHE A 224 -4.85 -5.09 10.71
CA PHE A 224 -4.77 -4.28 11.94
C PHE A 224 -6.00 -4.36 12.84
N THR A 225 -7.17 -4.73 12.33
CA THR A 225 -8.43 -4.78 13.10
C THR A 225 -8.97 -6.21 13.24
N GLU A 226 -8.77 -7.05 12.21
CA GLU A 226 -9.18 -8.47 12.24
C GLU A 226 -8.05 -9.40 12.70
N GLY A 227 -6.78 -9.01 12.51
CA GLY A 227 -5.60 -9.83 12.85
C GLY A 227 -5.29 -10.94 11.83
N ALA A 228 -5.83 -10.84 10.63
CA ALA A 228 -5.60 -11.76 9.52
C ALA A 228 -4.16 -11.69 9.01
N ASP A 229 -3.64 -12.79 8.50
CA ASP A 229 -2.30 -12.88 7.95
C ASP A 229 -2.29 -12.46 6.46
N ILE A 230 -1.90 -11.21 6.19
CA ILE A 230 -1.78 -10.68 4.82
C ILE A 230 -0.52 -11.19 4.08
N GLY A 231 0.25 -12.12 4.67
CA GLY A 231 1.25 -12.91 3.96
C GLY A 231 0.69 -14.19 3.34
N ASP A 232 -0.54 -14.60 3.67
CA ASP A 232 -1.19 -15.80 3.14
C ASP A 232 -1.89 -15.49 1.79
N PRO A 233 -1.49 -16.14 0.67
CA PRO A 233 -2.14 -15.95 -0.62
C PRO A 233 -3.64 -16.26 -0.63
N GLY A 234 -4.13 -17.15 0.23
CA GLY A 234 -5.54 -17.46 0.38
C GLY A 234 -6.32 -16.30 1.01
N VAL A 235 -5.77 -15.67 2.05
CA VAL A 235 -6.33 -14.46 2.67
C VAL A 235 -6.34 -13.31 1.67
N LEU A 236 -5.24 -13.10 0.95
CA LEU A 236 -5.11 -12.08 -0.09
C LEU A 236 -6.14 -12.25 -1.21
N ALA A 237 -6.32 -13.47 -1.72
CA ALA A 237 -7.32 -13.77 -2.74
C ALA A 237 -8.76 -13.56 -2.25
N MET A 238 -9.05 -13.93 -0.99
CA MET A 238 -10.35 -13.67 -0.38
C MET A 238 -10.64 -12.16 -0.28
N ILE A 239 -9.65 -11.37 0.15
CA ILE A 239 -9.78 -9.91 0.24
C ILE A 239 -10.05 -9.31 -1.15
N ALA A 240 -9.32 -9.74 -2.17
CA ALA A 240 -9.56 -9.31 -3.55
C ALA A 240 -11.00 -9.62 -3.99
N GLY A 241 -11.49 -10.83 -3.69
CA GLY A 241 -12.86 -11.26 -3.95
C GLY A 241 -13.93 -10.35 -3.33
N ARG A 242 -13.75 -10.00 -2.05
CA ARG A 242 -14.65 -9.09 -1.34
C ARG A 242 -14.70 -7.68 -1.94
N GLN A 243 -13.64 -7.27 -2.63
CA GLN A 243 -13.54 -5.98 -3.32
C GLN A 243 -13.95 -6.04 -4.79
N GLY A 244 -14.66 -7.10 -5.21
CA GLY A 244 -15.23 -7.22 -6.55
C GLY A 244 -14.25 -7.73 -7.62
N LEU A 245 -13.06 -8.18 -7.22
CA LEU A 245 -12.11 -8.83 -8.13
C LEU A 245 -12.34 -10.34 -8.18
N ASP A 246 -11.86 -11.01 -9.23
CA ASP A 246 -11.91 -12.48 -9.30
C ASP A 246 -10.88 -13.09 -8.33
N ALA A 247 -11.36 -13.72 -7.25
CA ALA A 247 -10.53 -14.37 -6.24
C ALA A 247 -9.69 -15.54 -6.79
N ILE A 248 -10.21 -16.28 -7.78
CA ILE A 248 -9.47 -17.38 -8.43
C ILE A 248 -8.35 -16.79 -9.29
N ALA A 249 -8.63 -15.73 -10.04
CA ALA A 249 -7.61 -15.01 -10.81
C ALA A 249 -6.53 -14.40 -9.89
N ALA A 250 -6.93 -13.79 -8.77
CA ALA A 250 -6.00 -13.26 -7.77
C ALA A 250 -5.09 -14.36 -7.20
N ARG A 251 -5.67 -15.51 -6.82
CA ARG A 251 -4.89 -16.67 -6.32
C ARG A 251 -3.91 -17.20 -7.36
N ARG A 252 -4.34 -17.31 -8.62
CA ARG A 252 -3.47 -17.71 -9.74
C ARG A 252 -2.33 -16.71 -9.96
N PHE A 253 -2.63 -15.41 -9.92
CA PHE A 253 -1.62 -14.36 -10.01
C PHE A 253 -0.57 -14.47 -8.89
N LEU A 254 -1.03 -14.63 -7.64
CA LEU A 254 -0.16 -14.75 -6.47
C LEU A 254 0.75 -15.99 -6.52
N ALA A 255 0.31 -17.07 -7.17
CA ALA A 255 1.12 -18.27 -7.39
C ALA A 255 2.27 -18.09 -8.42
N THR A 256 2.32 -16.95 -9.13
CA THR A 256 3.42 -16.61 -10.05
C THR A 256 4.46 -15.71 -9.38
N VAL A 257 5.49 -15.31 -10.13
CA VAL A 257 6.48 -14.28 -9.71
C VAL A 257 6.18 -12.89 -10.29
N ALA A 258 5.03 -12.70 -10.96
CA ALA A 258 4.69 -11.42 -11.57
C ALA A 258 4.66 -10.28 -10.54
N GLU A 259 5.15 -9.10 -10.92
CA GLU A 259 5.29 -7.89 -10.07
C GLU A 259 6.33 -8.00 -8.93
N VAL A 260 7.01 -9.13 -8.70
CA VAL A 260 8.05 -9.24 -7.66
C VAL A 260 9.18 -8.22 -7.88
N GLU A 261 9.78 -8.23 -9.08
CA GLU A 261 10.86 -7.30 -9.44
C GLU A 261 10.41 -5.84 -9.40
N ALA A 262 9.16 -5.57 -9.81
CA ALA A 262 8.61 -4.23 -9.80
C ALA A 262 8.46 -3.69 -8.38
N VAL A 263 8.00 -4.51 -7.42
CA VAL A 263 7.93 -4.13 -5.99
C VAL A 263 9.32 -3.85 -5.44
N HIS A 264 10.31 -4.73 -5.71
CA HIS A 264 11.69 -4.49 -5.26
C HIS A 264 12.30 -3.24 -5.89
N SER A 265 12.03 -2.98 -7.18
CA SER A 265 12.48 -1.79 -7.88
C SER A 265 11.88 -0.51 -7.28
N ASP A 266 10.57 -0.49 -7.00
CA ASP A 266 9.93 0.66 -6.34
C ASP A 266 10.47 0.87 -4.91
N ASN A 267 10.72 -0.21 -4.16
CA ASN A 267 11.34 -0.14 -2.83
C ASN A 267 12.76 0.47 -2.89
N LEU A 268 13.60 -0.02 -3.81
CA LEU A 268 14.95 0.53 -4.03
C LEU A 268 14.91 1.98 -4.47
N ARG A 269 13.96 2.34 -5.34
CA ARG A 269 13.74 3.74 -5.75
C ARG A 269 13.43 4.62 -4.55
N ALA A 270 12.53 4.21 -3.64
CA ALA A 270 12.19 4.98 -2.46
C ALA A 270 13.44 5.28 -1.61
N HIS A 271 14.27 4.28 -1.35
CA HIS A 271 15.53 4.46 -0.62
C HIS A 271 16.51 5.41 -1.34
N ARG A 272 16.63 5.32 -2.67
CA ARG A 272 17.48 6.25 -3.47
C ARG A 272 17.00 7.70 -3.40
N LEU A 273 15.70 7.92 -3.19
CA LEU A 273 15.12 9.24 -2.97
C LEU A 273 15.28 9.73 -1.51
N GLY A 274 16.00 8.98 -0.66
CA GLY A 274 16.21 9.32 0.75
C GLY A 274 15.00 9.04 1.63
N ILE A 275 13.99 8.33 1.13
CA ILE A 275 12.80 7.96 1.90
C ILE A 275 13.18 6.79 2.81
N ASN A 276 13.33 7.08 4.10
CA ASN A 276 13.70 6.12 5.14
C ASN A 276 12.55 5.82 6.12
N GLY A 277 11.36 6.38 5.88
CA GLY A 277 10.19 6.21 6.72
C GLY A 277 8.91 6.32 5.92
N VAL A 278 7.88 5.58 6.34
CA VAL A 278 6.57 5.54 5.70
C VAL A 278 5.44 5.76 6.71
N PRO A 279 4.31 6.37 6.32
CA PRO A 279 3.97 6.79 4.96
C PRO A 279 4.79 8.01 4.53
N CYS A 280 5.06 8.14 3.24
CA CYS A 280 5.61 9.35 2.65
C CYS A 280 4.77 9.74 1.44
N PHE A 281 4.37 11.00 1.38
CA PHE A 281 3.56 11.55 0.31
C PHE A 281 4.44 12.45 -0.56
N VAL A 282 4.57 12.13 -1.84
CA VAL A 282 5.31 12.92 -2.82
C VAL A 282 4.31 13.53 -3.79
N ILE A 283 4.18 14.86 -3.73
CA ILE A 283 3.17 15.63 -4.48
C ILE A 283 3.84 16.28 -5.68
N ALA A 284 3.22 16.10 -6.85
CA ALA A 284 3.69 16.61 -8.14
C ALA A 284 5.15 16.25 -8.46
N GLY A 285 5.70 15.20 -7.82
CA GLY A 285 7.09 14.77 -7.99
C GLY A 285 8.16 15.72 -7.43
N ARG A 286 7.78 16.79 -6.71
CA ARG A 286 8.71 17.83 -6.22
C ARG A 286 8.69 17.98 -4.70
N HIS A 287 7.50 17.96 -4.12
CA HIS A 287 7.30 18.18 -2.70
C HIS A 287 7.12 16.85 -1.99
N ALA A 288 7.86 16.60 -0.91
CA ALA A 288 7.74 15.37 -0.14
C ALA A 288 7.52 15.67 1.35
N ILE A 289 6.60 14.93 1.98
CA ILE A 289 6.39 14.93 3.42
C ILE A 289 6.30 13.50 3.94
N ALA A 290 6.98 13.24 5.06
CA ALA A 290 6.99 11.94 5.71
C ALA A 290 6.13 11.93 6.98
N GLY A 291 5.59 10.76 7.30
CA GLY A 291 4.77 10.50 8.48
C GLY A 291 3.27 10.68 8.26
N ALA A 292 2.49 10.17 9.21
CA ALA A 292 1.03 10.30 9.22
C ALA A 292 0.60 11.69 9.71
N GLN A 293 0.92 12.72 8.93
CA GLN A 293 0.65 14.12 9.27
C GLN A 293 -0.84 14.40 9.45
N GLU A 294 -1.17 15.41 10.25
CA GLU A 294 -2.56 15.87 10.38
C GLU A 294 -3.11 16.38 9.03
N PRO A 295 -4.42 16.20 8.77
CA PRO A 295 -5.06 16.66 7.53
C PRO A 295 -4.74 18.10 7.13
N GLU A 296 -4.70 19.02 8.09
CA GLU A 296 -4.47 20.45 7.85
C GLU A 296 -3.03 20.75 7.41
N VAL A 297 -2.09 19.85 7.72
CA VAL A 297 -0.69 19.93 7.24
C VAL A 297 -0.61 19.42 5.80
N LEU A 298 -1.29 18.31 5.51
CA LEU A 298 -1.37 17.74 4.16
C LEU A 298 -2.07 18.71 3.20
N GLU A 299 -3.14 19.36 3.64
CA GLU A 299 -3.88 20.36 2.88
C GLU A 299 -2.99 21.55 2.50
N ARG A 300 -2.29 22.15 3.48
CA ARG A 300 -1.36 23.25 3.22
C ARG A 300 -0.27 22.88 2.21
N LEU A 301 0.23 21.65 2.26
CA LEU A 301 1.24 21.18 1.32
C LEU A 301 0.68 21.02 -0.11
N LEU A 302 -0.56 20.56 -0.24
CA LEU A 302 -1.23 20.50 -1.54
C LEU A 302 -1.47 21.89 -2.11
N ASP A 303 -1.89 22.86 -1.30
CA ASP A 303 -2.09 24.24 -1.74
C ASP A 303 -0.78 24.85 -2.27
N VAL A 304 0.34 24.63 -1.57
CA VAL A 304 1.68 25.03 -2.06
C VAL A 304 2.00 24.34 -3.39
N ALA A 305 1.72 23.04 -3.51
CA ALA A 305 1.98 22.29 -4.73
C ALA A 305 1.13 22.74 -5.93
N LEU A 306 -0.08 23.26 -5.68
CA LEU A 306 -0.96 23.83 -6.72
C LEU A 306 -0.44 25.15 -7.26
N VAL A 307 0.15 25.99 -6.40
CA VAL A 307 0.71 27.29 -6.81
C VAL A 307 2.00 27.11 -7.61
N ASP A 308 2.79 26.10 -7.28
CA ASP A 308 4.09 25.88 -7.89
C ASP A 308 4.07 25.05 -9.20
N GLY A 309 2.91 24.47 -9.56
CA GLY A 309 2.72 23.57 -10.71
C GLY A 309 2.09 24.27 -11.91
#